data_AF-A0A955DHI6-F1
#
_entry.id   AF-A0A955DHI6-F1
#
_cell.length_a   1.000
_cell.length_b   1.000
_cell.length_c   1.000
_cell.angle_alpha   90.00
_cell.angle_beta   90.00
_cell.angle_gamma   90.00
#
_symmetry.space_group_name_H-M   'P 1'
#
loop_
_entity.id
_entity.type
_entity.pdbx_description
1 polymer ?
#
loop_
_entity_poly.entity_id
_entity_poly.type
_entity_poly.pdbx_seq_one_letter_code
_entity_poly.pdbx_strand_id
1 'polypeptide(L)'
;MGLCRLSSAATVPMTAPAGSLWAASTPESRRVRRMLLLFVAIGLMSATDLALTVIYMQGPGMLEVNPIARPFVEAGSASSLAMFKIFTVGVACISMFAVRRHRRAEVCAWACTAVLVGLTAHWVRYNSFFGAISSDLTAVTCQADPPTWLHVDN
;
A
#
# COMPACT_ATOMS: atom_id res chain seq x y z
N MET A 1 16.73 47.70 -64.76
CA MET A 1 18.06 47.27 -65.26
C MET A 1 18.88 46.82 -64.06
N GLY A 2 19.46 45.62 -64.11
CA GLY A 2 20.41 45.14 -63.09
C GLY A 2 19.96 43.89 -62.34
N LEU A 3 19.95 42.75 -63.03
CA LEU A 3 19.86 41.40 -62.49
C LEU A 3 21.08 41.06 -61.61
N CYS A 4 20.96 39.93 -60.89
CA CYS A 4 22.05 38.95 -60.68
C CYS A 4 22.89 39.08 -59.39
N ARG A 5 22.58 38.27 -58.37
CA ARG A 5 23.29 37.01 -58.16
C ARG A 5 22.60 36.12 -57.11
N LEU A 6 22.58 34.84 -57.47
CA LEU A 6 22.08 33.69 -56.73
C LEU A 6 23.10 33.21 -55.69
N SER A 7 22.54 32.52 -54.69
CA SER A 7 23.03 31.25 -54.14
C SER A 7 24.02 31.23 -52.96
N SER A 8 23.69 30.30 -52.06
CA SER A 8 24.55 29.58 -51.11
C SER A 8 24.78 30.28 -49.77
N ALA A 9 24.41 29.72 -48.61
CA ALA A 9 24.35 28.31 -48.26
C ALA A 9 23.10 28.01 -47.41
N ALA A 10 22.35 26.98 -47.82
CA ALA A 10 21.47 26.28 -46.93
C ALA A 10 22.34 25.60 -45.87
N THR A 11 22.37 26.16 -44.66
CA THR A 11 22.93 25.49 -43.49
C THR A 11 22.07 24.26 -43.22
N VAL A 12 22.59 23.11 -43.63
CA VAL A 12 22.04 21.80 -43.32
C VAL A 12 21.88 21.71 -41.79
N PRO A 13 20.67 21.41 -41.26
CA PRO A 13 20.50 21.22 -39.83
C PRO A 13 21.34 20.01 -39.41
N MET A 14 22.32 20.26 -38.56
CA MET A 14 23.16 19.23 -37.97
C MET A 14 22.25 18.26 -37.21
N THR A 15 22.19 17.04 -37.71
CA THR A 15 21.42 15.91 -37.21
C THR A 15 21.69 15.72 -35.72
N ALA A 16 20.67 15.97 -34.91
CA ALA A 16 20.68 15.59 -33.50
C ALA A 16 20.85 14.06 -33.43
N PRO A 17 21.80 13.54 -32.63
CA PRO A 17 22.08 12.11 -32.58
C PRO A 17 20.84 11.35 -32.10
N ALA A 18 20.47 10.33 -32.87
CA ALA A 18 19.40 9.36 -32.63
C ALA A 18 19.70 8.41 -31.44
N GLY A 19 20.19 8.96 -30.33
CA GLY A 19 20.71 8.20 -29.19
C GLY A 19 20.12 8.59 -27.84
N SER A 20 19.09 9.44 -27.77
CA SER A 20 18.54 9.87 -26.48
C SER A 20 17.01 9.82 -26.40
N LEU A 21 16.43 8.68 -26.80
CA LEU A 21 15.02 8.35 -26.50
C LEU A 21 14.69 8.41 -24.99
N TRP A 22 15.70 8.52 -24.12
CA TRP A 22 15.59 8.60 -22.67
C TRP A 22 15.75 10.02 -22.08
N ALA A 23 16.17 11.03 -22.86
CA ALA A 23 16.74 12.27 -22.29
C ALA A 23 15.77 13.43 -22.02
N ALA A 24 14.49 13.36 -22.38
CA ALA A 24 13.57 14.44 -22.04
C ALA A 24 12.20 13.93 -21.61
N SER A 25 12.14 13.18 -20.51
CA SER A 25 10.90 13.12 -19.75
C SER A 25 10.57 14.54 -19.30
N THR A 26 9.52 15.14 -19.88
CA THR A 26 9.09 16.48 -19.52
C THR A 26 8.83 16.53 -18.01
N PRO A 27 9.00 17.69 -17.35
CA PRO A 27 8.70 17.82 -15.92
C PRO A 27 7.25 17.40 -15.58
N GLU A 28 6.35 17.38 -16.56
CA GLU A 28 5.00 16.82 -16.45
C GLU A 28 4.99 15.28 -16.43
N SER A 29 5.70 14.61 -17.35
CA SER A 29 5.80 13.13 -17.38
C SER A 29 6.38 12.56 -16.08
N ARG A 30 7.34 13.25 -15.46
CA ARG A 30 7.93 12.84 -14.16
C ARG A 30 6.92 12.91 -13.02
N ARG A 31 6.03 13.92 -13.01
CA ARG A 31 4.97 14.06 -12.00
C ARG A 31 3.91 12.97 -12.15
N VAL A 32 3.45 12.74 -13.38
CA VAL A 32 2.47 11.68 -13.68
C VAL A 32 3.01 10.31 -13.24
N ARG A 33 4.28 10.01 -13.55
CA ARG A 33 4.92 8.76 -13.11
C ARG A 33 5.00 8.62 -11.58
N ARG A 34 5.38 9.69 -10.87
CA ARG A 34 5.41 9.68 -9.38
C ARG A 34 4.01 9.44 -8.80
N MET A 35 3.01 10.12 -9.35
CA MET A 35 1.63 9.97 -8.89
C MET A 35 1.11 8.55 -9.14
N LEU A 36 1.37 7.97 -10.31
CA LEU A 36 1.03 6.57 -10.60
C LEU A 36 1.71 5.59 -9.65
N LEU A 37 3.00 5.79 -9.35
CA LEU A 37 3.70 4.95 -8.37
C LEU A 37 3.09 5.05 -6.98
N LEU A 38 2.70 6.25 -6.54
CA LEU A 38 2.01 6.44 -5.26
C LEU A 38 0.63 5.76 -5.27
N PHE A 39 -0.13 5.84 -6.36
CA PHE A 39 -1.40 5.11 -6.49
C PHE A 39 -1.23 3.60 -6.40
N VAL A 40 -0.24 3.04 -7.11
CA VAL A 40 0.06 1.61 -7.08
C VAL A 40 0.50 1.19 -5.67
N ALA A 41 1.36 1.97 -5.03
CA ALA A 41 1.81 1.71 -3.66
C ALA A 41 0.64 1.74 -2.66
N ILE A 42 -0.22 2.76 -2.74
CA ILE A 42 -1.43 2.88 -1.90
C ILE A 42 -2.35 1.68 -2.11
N GLY A 43 -2.59 1.28 -3.37
CA GLY A 43 -3.41 0.13 -3.71
C GLY A 43 -2.85 -1.18 -3.14
N LEU A 44 -1.55 -1.43 -3.32
CA LEU A 44 -0.89 -2.61 -2.79
C LEU A 44 -0.90 -2.64 -1.27
N MET A 45 -0.54 -1.55 -0.60
CA MET A 45 -0.55 -1.49 0.86
C MET A 45 -1.96 -1.67 1.43
N SER A 46 -2.98 -1.11 0.78
CA SER A 46 -4.38 -1.28 1.19
C SER A 46 -4.86 -2.73 0.99
N ALA A 47 -4.44 -3.39 -0.09
CA ALA A 47 -4.77 -4.79 -0.35
C ALA A 47 -4.09 -5.73 0.66
N THR A 48 -2.82 -5.49 0.98
CA THR A 48 -2.08 -6.25 2.00
C THR A 48 -2.71 -6.06 3.38
N ASP A 49 -3.05 -4.83 3.75
CA ASP A 49 -3.73 -4.53 5.02
C ASP A 49 -5.10 -5.22 5.11
N LEU A 50 -5.86 -5.27 4.01
CA LEU A 50 -7.11 -6.03 3.93
C LEU A 50 -6.88 -7.54 4.10
N ALA A 51 -5.92 -8.11 3.39
CA ALA A 51 -5.60 -9.53 3.48
C ALA A 51 -5.19 -9.93 4.90
N LEU A 52 -4.33 -9.13 5.56
CA LEU A 52 -3.94 -9.34 6.95
C LEU A 52 -5.14 -9.27 7.90
N THR A 53 -6.05 -8.31 7.70
CA THR A 53 -7.26 -8.17 8.52
C THR A 53 -8.16 -9.42 8.40
N VAL A 54 -8.36 -9.93 7.18
CA VAL A 54 -9.21 -11.12 6.93
C VAL A 54 -8.57 -12.37 7.55
N ILE A 55 -7.25 -12.55 7.37
CA ILE A 55 -6.52 -13.68 7.95
C ILE A 55 -6.60 -13.66 9.47
N TYR A 56 -6.43 -12.49 10.10
CA TYR A 56 -6.50 -12.36 11.56
C TYR A 56 -7.91 -12.52 12.12
N MET A 57 -8.95 -12.06 11.42
CA MET A 57 -10.35 -12.28 11.83
C MET A 57 -10.76 -13.75 11.78
N GLN A 58 -10.19 -14.54 10.88
CA GLN A 58 -10.49 -15.97 10.73
C GLN A 58 -9.66 -16.86 11.67
N GLY A 59 -8.58 -16.33 12.25
CA GLY A 59 -7.73 -17.03 13.20
C GLY A 59 -8.15 -16.80 14.67
N PRO A 60 -7.67 -17.64 15.60
CA PRO A 60 -7.94 -17.48 17.05
C PRO A 60 -7.21 -16.29 17.69
N GLY A 61 -6.54 -15.44 16.90
CA GLY A 61 -5.54 -14.49 17.38
C GLY A 61 -5.98 -13.03 17.56
N MET A 62 -7.18 -12.62 17.12
CA MET A 62 -7.54 -11.20 17.18
C MET A 62 -8.38 -10.88 18.43
N LEU A 63 -7.70 -10.44 19.48
CA LEU A 63 -8.34 -9.76 20.62
C LEU A 63 -8.74 -8.36 20.14
N GLU A 64 -10.01 -8.20 19.83
CA GLU A 64 -10.50 -7.05 19.07
C GLU A 64 -10.66 -5.80 19.96
N VAL A 65 -9.62 -4.96 19.98
CA VAL A 65 -9.56 -3.75 20.83
C VAL A 65 -10.32 -2.56 20.21
N ASN A 66 -10.75 -2.65 18.94
CA ASN A 66 -11.41 -1.55 18.25
C ASN A 66 -12.94 -1.57 18.52
N PRO A 67 -13.48 -0.61 19.31
CA PRO A 67 -14.90 -0.60 19.67
C PRO A 67 -15.83 -0.39 18.45
N ILE A 68 -15.32 0.12 17.34
CA ILE A 68 -16.08 0.33 16.09
C ILE A 68 -16.14 -0.96 15.25
N ALA A 69 -15.17 -1.87 15.40
CA ALA A 69 -15.09 -3.12 14.64
C ALA A 69 -15.93 -4.25 15.27
N ARG A 70 -16.10 -4.21 16.59
CA ARG A 70 -16.84 -5.19 17.39
C ARG A 70 -18.24 -5.54 16.84
N PRO A 71 -19.07 -4.58 16.38
CA PRO A 71 -20.38 -4.91 15.81
C PRO A 71 -20.32 -5.70 14.50
N PHE A 72 -19.27 -5.52 13.70
CA PHE A 72 -19.11 -6.22 12.41
C PHE A 72 -18.67 -7.67 12.59
N VAL A 73 -17.95 -7.95 13.67
CA VAL A 73 -17.50 -9.30 14.05
C VAL A 73 -18.61 -10.06 14.76
N GLU A 74 -19.37 -9.39 15.62
CA GLU A 74 -20.61 -9.94 16.20
C GLU A 74 -21.67 -10.23 15.13
N ALA A 75 -21.69 -9.47 14.04
CA ALA A 75 -22.52 -9.75 12.85
C ALA A 75 -21.97 -10.90 11.97
N GLY A 76 -20.82 -11.49 12.30
CA GLY A 76 -20.30 -12.72 11.70
C GLY A 76 -19.76 -12.59 10.27
N SER A 77 -19.53 -11.37 9.78
CA SER A 77 -19.31 -11.14 8.36
C SER A 77 -17.99 -10.40 8.12
N ALA A 78 -16.87 -11.14 8.07
CA ALA A 78 -15.58 -10.62 7.62
C ALA A 78 -15.68 -9.93 6.22
N SER A 79 -16.64 -10.37 5.41
CA SER A 79 -16.96 -9.76 4.12
C SER A 79 -17.57 -8.35 4.22
N SER A 80 -18.34 -8.04 5.26
CA SER A 80 -18.89 -6.70 5.49
C SER A 80 -17.78 -5.68 5.80
N LEU A 81 -16.83 -6.06 6.64
CA LEU A 81 -15.68 -5.23 6.98
C LEU A 81 -14.75 -5.05 5.77
N ALA A 82 -14.55 -6.12 5.00
CA ALA A 82 -13.81 -6.06 3.75
C ALA A 82 -14.46 -5.11 2.73
N MET A 83 -15.78 -5.17 2.55
CA MET A 83 -16.52 -4.27 1.66
C MET A 83 -16.40 -2.80 2.10
N PHE A 84 -16.49 -2.52 3.41
CA PHE A 84 -16.30 -1.15 3.93
C PHE A 84 -14.89 -0.62 3.64
N LYS A 85 -13.87 -1.47 3.81
CA LYS A 85 -12.47 -1.12 3.52
C LYS A 85 -12.24 -0.91 2.03
N ILE A 86 -12.80 -1.75 1.17
CA ILE A 86 -12.77 -1.58 -0.30
C ILE A 86 -13.48 -0.28 -0.69
N PHE A 87 -14.63 0.02 -0.10
CA PHE A 87 -15.38 1.24 -0.38
C PHE A 87 -14.59 2.50 -0.01
N THR A 88 -14.01 2.55 1.19
CA THR A 88 -13.21 3.70 1.64
C THR A 88 -11.95 3.90 0.81
N VAL A 89 -11.24 2.82 0.44
CA VAL A 89 -10.11 2.88 -0.50
C VAL A 89 -10.56 3.34 -1.88
N GLY A 90 -11.69 2.84 -2.37
CA GLY A 90 -12.29 3.27 -3.63
C GLY A 90 -12.60 4.77 -3.64
N VAL A 91 -13.24 5.29 -2.59
CA VAL A 91 -13.52 6.72 -2.43
C VAL A 91 -12.23 7.54 -2.36
N ALA A 92 -11.21 7.07 -1.64
CA ALA A 92 -9.91 7.73 -1.58
C ALA A 92 -9.23 7.77 -2.97
N CYS A 93 -9.23 6.67 -3.71
CA CYS A 93 -8.67 6.60 -5.06
C CYS A 93 -9.43 7.50 -6.04
N ILE A 94 -10.77 7.49 -6.01
CA ILE A 94 -11.62 8.30 -6.89
C ILE A 94 -11.42 9.80 -6.59
N SER A 95 -11.42 10.18 -5.31
CA SER A 95 -11.20 11.58 -4.91
C SER A 95 -9.81 12.08 -5.31
N MET A 96 -8.76 11.27 -5.13
CA MET A 96 -7.42 11.61 -5.61
C MET A 96 -7.34 11.67 -7.15
N PHE A 97 -8.05 10.79 -7.86
CA PHE A 97 -8.11 10.81 -9.32
C PHE A 97 -8.82 12.07 -9.83
N ALA A 98 -9.90 12.50 -9.18
CA ALA A 98 -10.63 13.71 -9.52
C ALA A 98 -9.77 14.98 -9.34
N VAL A 99 -8.91 15.01 -8.31
CA VAL A 99 -8.09 16.19 -7.97
C VAL A 99 -6.70 16.16 -8.63
N ARG A 100 -6.41 15.17 -9.49
CA ARG A 100 -5.08 14.93 -10.11
C ARG A 100 -4.44 16.11 -10.84
N ARG A 101 -5.22 17.12 -11.24
CA ARG A 101 -4.72 18.34 -11.90
C ARG A 101 -4.16 19.39 -10.94
N HIS A 102 -4.35 19.24 -9.63
CA HIS A 102 -3.89 20.21 -8.64
C HIS A 102 -2.62 19.73 -7.92
N ARG A 103 -1.66 20.64 -7.72
CA ARG A 103 -0.46 20.36 -6.90
C ARG A 103 -0.78 19.87 -5.47
N ARG A 104 -1.98 20.21 -4.96
CA ARG A 104 -2.47 19.72 -3.67
C ARG A 104 -2.72 18.21 -3.63
N ALA A 105 -2.94 17.58 -4.78
CA ALA A 105 -3.13 16.13 -4.86
C ALA A 105 -1.85 15.36 -4.50
N GLU A 106 -0.66 15.90 -4.80
CA GLU A 106 0.60 15.28 -4.38
C GLU A 106 0.71 15.26 -2.84
N VAL A 107 0.31 16.34 -2.15
CA VAL A 107 0.33 16.39 -0.68
C VAL A 107 -0.64 15.39 -0.07
N CYS A 108 -1.86 15.28 -0.60
CA CYS A 108 -2.80 14.26 -0.15
C CYS A 108 -2.28 12.83 -0.39
N ALA A 109 -1.60 12.60 -1.52
CA ALA A 109 -0.98 11.31 -1.81
C ALA A 109 0.08 10.95 -0.78
N TRP A 110 0.99 11.89 -0.49
CA TRP A 110 2.00 11.71 0.53
C TRP A 110 1.41 11.47 1.93
N ALA A 111 0.37 12.22 2.30
CA ALA A 111 -0.33 12.01 3.56
C ALA A 111 -0.97 10.61 3.64
N CYS A 112 -1.63 10.16 2.57
CA CYS A 112 -2.24 8.83 2.49
C CYS A 112 -1.17 7.72 2.59
N THR A 113 -0.06 7.87 1.87
CA THR A 113 1.08 6.95 1.97
C THR A 113 1.65 6.91 3.39
N ALA A 114 1.82 8.07 4.06
CA ALA A 114 2.33 8.12 5.42
C ALA A 114 1.41 7.39 6.42
N VAL A 115 0.09 7.55 6.28
CA VAL A 115 -0.89 6.81 7.09
C VAL A 115 -0.77 5.30 6.86
N LEU A 116 -0.69 4.85 5.62
CA LEU A 116 -0.54 3.42 5.30
C LEU A 116 0.78 2.84 5.81
N VAL A 117 1.87 3.59 5.74
CA VAL A 117 3.16 3.21 6.34
C VAL A 117 3.04 3.09 7.86
N GLY A 118 2.41 4.06 8.53
CA GLY A 118 2.19 4.01 9.97
C GLY A 118 1.35 2.79 10.37
N LEU A 119 0.30 2.50 9.60
CA LEU A 119 -0.55 1.33 9.82
C LEU A 119 0.21 0.01 9.61
N THR A 120 1.07 -0.05 8.60
CA THR A 120 1.94 -1.21 8.35
C THR A 120 2.93 -1.42 9.50
N ALA A 121 3.56 -0.34 10.00
CA ALA A 121 4.46 -0.41 11.14
C ALA A 121 3.74 -0.88 12.41
N HIS A 122 2.49 -0.45 12.61
CA HIS A 122 1.64 -0.94 13.68
C HIS A 122 1.39 -2.44 13.59
N TRP A 123 1.05 -2.94 12.40
CA TRP A 123 0.88 -4.38 12.15
C TRP A 123 2.15 -5.20 12.40
N VAL A 124 3.31 -4.70 11.97
CA VAL A 124 4.59 -5.37 12.26
C VAL A 124 4.80 -5.51 13.77
N ARG A 125 4.58 -4.42 14.52
CA ARG A 125 4.74 -4.43 15.98
C ARG A 125 3.75 -5.36 16.67
N TYR A 126 2.49 -5.38 16.22
CA TYR A 126 1.47 -6.28 16.72
C TYR A 126 1.85 -7.74 16.48
N ASN A 127 2.28 -8.09 15.26
CA ASN A 127 2.74 -9.44 14.92
C ASN A 127 3.95 -9.88 15.74
N SER A 128 4.93 -8.99 15.97
CA SER A 128 6.08 -9.30 16.81
C SER A 128 5.69 -9.59 18.26
N PHE A 129 4.70 -8.87 18.79
CA PHE A 129 4.19 -9.09 20.14
C PHE A 129 3.47 -10.44 20.26
N PHE A 130 2.60 -10.77 19.31
CA PHE A 130 1.92 -12.07 19.29
C PHE A 130 2.88 -13.25 19.09
N GLY A 131 3.91 -13.08 18.25
CA GLY A 131 4.95 -14.09 18.07
C GLY A 131 5.68 -14.42 19.37
N ALA A 132 6.03 -13.40 20.16
CA ALA A 132 6.70 -13.56 21.45
C ALA A 132 5.80 -14.28 22.49
N ILE A 133 4.53 -13.88 22.60
CA ILE A 133 3.59 -14.55 23.51
C ILE A 133 3.38 -16.01 23.12
N SER A 134 3.22 -16.29 21.82
CA SER A 134 3.01 -17.66 21.34
C SER A 134 4.21 -18.55 21.63
N SER A 135 5.44 -18.05 21.50
CA SER A 135 6.64 -18.82 21.86
C SER A 135 6.72 -19.11 23.35
N ASP A 136 6.37 -18.14 24.19
CA ASP A 136 6.36 -18.30 25.64
C ASP A 136 5.29 -19.31 26.09
N LEU A 137 4.09 -19.22 25.51
CA LEU A 137 2.99 -20.16 25.81
C LEU A 137 3.32 -21.59 25.39
N THR A 138 4.01 -21.75 24.26
CA THR A 138 4.47 -23.05 23.75
C THR A 138 5.58 -23.61 24.65
N ALA A 139 6.52 -22.76 25.10
CA ALA A 139 7.54 -23.18 26.05
C ALA A 139 6.93 -23.65 27.38
N VAL A 140 5.91 -22.96 27.88
CA VAL A 140 5.18 -23.36 29.10
C VAL A 140 4.43 -24.68 28.91
N THR A 141 3.76 -24.90 27.77
CA THR A 141 3.06 -26.16 27.50
C THR A 141 4.01 -27.33 27.24
N CYS A 142 5.18 -27.11 26.65
CA CYS A 142 6.21 -28.14 26.48
C CYS A 142 6.93 -28.50 27.79
N GLN A 143 6.96 -27.59 28.76
CA GLN A 143 7.60 -27.80 30.07
C GLN A 143 6.62 -28.23 31.15
N ALA A 144 5.32 -28.13 30.90
CA ALA A 144 4.31 -28.71 31.77
C ALA A 144 4.38 -30.23 31.64
N ASP A 145 4.91 -30.89 32.68
CA ASP A 145 4.72 -32.33 32.86
C ASP A 145 3.21 -32.64 32.76
N PRO A 146 2.81 -33.74 32.09
CA PRO A 146 1.41 -34.13 32.04
C PRO A 146 0.89 -34.16 33.47
N PRO A 147 -0.21 -33.45 33.77
CA PRO A 147 -0.52 -33.18 35.15
C PRO A 147 -0.80 -34.51 35.85
N THR A 148 -0.25 -34.70 37.04
CA THR A 148 -0.17 -35.99 37.75
C THR A 148 -1.55 -36.64 38.01
N TRP A 149 -2.64 -35.90 37.81
CA TRP A 149 -4.02 -36.41 37.86
C TRP A 149 -4.46 -37.18 36.59
N LEU A 150 -3.64 -37.20 35.53
CA LEU A 150 -3.84 -37.93 34.27
C LEU A 150 -3.13 -39.30 34.24
N HIS A 151 -2.77 -39.87 35.40
CA HIS A 151 -2.38 -41.27 35.47
C HIS A 151 -3.63 -42.15 35.28
N VAL A 152 -3.75 -42.73 34.09
CA VAL A 152 -4.72 -43.80 33.83
C VAL A 152 -4.11 -45.07 34.42
N ASP A 153 -4.53 -45.42 35.64
CA ASP A 153 -4.14 -46.68 36.26
C ASP A 153 -4.75 -47.83 35.43
N ASN A 154 -3.87 -48.56 34.71
CA ASN A 154 -4.20 -49.79 33.98
C ASN A 154 -4.06 -51.01 34.88
#